data_AF-A0A2R5FIZ5-F1
#
_entry.id   AF-A0A2R5FIZ5-F1
#
_cell.length_a   1.000
_cell.length_b   1.000
_cell.length_c   1.000
_cell.angle_alpha   90.00
_cell.angle_beta   90.00
_cell.angle_gamma   90.00
#
_symmetry.space_group_name_H-M   'P 1'
#
loop_
_entity.id
_entity.type
_entity.pdbx_description
1 polymer ?
#
loop_
_entity_poly.entity_id
_entity_poly.type
_entity_poly.pdbx_seq_one_letter_code
_entity_poly.pdbx_strand_id
1 'polypeptide(L)'
;MMITTASVDQNTIRRRGTGLRAYNPDKVFKGYTLFTPLTGNGEVYLLNLEGEVVHQWNLPYSPGLYAYLLPNGNLFYNGKTLDIPAHFPLWAAFKGGVVLEADPS
;
A
#
# COMPACT_ATOMS: atom_id res chain seq x y z
N MET A 1 26.87 -21.59 -9.86
CA MET A 1 25.65 -21.59 -10.69
C MET A 1 25.65 -20.31 -11.49
N MET A 2 25.83 -20.36 -12.82
CA MET A 2 25.86 -19.14 -13.64
C MET A 2 24.43 -18.67 -13.90
N ILE A 3 24.09 -17.48 -13.41
CA ILE A 3 22.82 -16.83 -13.74
C ILE A 3 22.98 -16.25 -15.15
N THR A 4 22.39 -16.89 -16.14
CA THR A 4 22.30 -16.34 -17.49
C THR A 4 21.36 -15.14 -17.45
N THR A 5 21.91 -13.93 -17.47
CA THR A 5 21.10 -12.71 -17.56
C THR A 5 20.51 -12.63 -18.98
N ALA A 6 19.23 -12.93 -19.13
CA ALA A 6 18.53 -12.74 -20.40
C ALA A 6 18.60 -11.25 -20.80
N SER A 7 18.82 -10.96 -22.09
CA SER A 7 18.89 -9.59 -22.62
C SER A 7 17.59 -8.80 -22.46
N VAL A 8 16.48 -9.49 -22.24
CA VAL A 8 15.15 -8.93 -22.00
C VAL A 8 14.67 -9.36 -20.63
N ASP A 9 14.16 -8.41 -19.85
CA ASP A 9 13.50 -8.68 -18.57
C ASP A 9 12.32 -9.64 -18.75
N GLN A 10 12.38 -10.80 -18.11
CA GLN A 10 11.33 -11.82 -18.23
C GLN A 10 10.04 -11.43 -17.49
N ASN A 11 10.09 -10.45 -16.59
CA ASN A 11 8.91 -9.93 -15.92
C ASN A 11 8.10 -9.03 -16.87
N THR A 12 7.03 -9.57 -17.44
CA THR A 12 6.12 -8.84 -18.34
C THR A 12 5.50 -7.61 -17.68
N ILE A 13 5.28 -7.63 -16.36
CA ILE A 13 4.71 -6.52 -15.60
C ILE A 13 5.67 -5.32 -15.58
N ARG A 14 6.97 -5.57 -15.34
CA ARG A 14 7.99 -4.51 -15.37
C ARG A 14 8.14 -3.91 -16.77
N ARG A 15 8.15 -4.76 -17.81
CA ARG A 15 8.22 -4.29 -19.20
C ARG A 15 7.03 -3.45 -19.64
N ARG A 16 5.81 -3.85 -19.27
CA ARG A 16 4.60 -3.15 -19.68
C ARG A 16 4.29 -1.92 -18.82
N GLY A 17 4.87 -1.81 -17.63
CA GLY A 17 4.52 -0.82 -16.61
C GLY A 17 3.23 -1.16 -15.86
N THR A 18 3.10 -0.65 -14.64
CA THR A 18 1.88 -0.73 -13.80
C THR A 18 1.31 0.66 -13.57
N GLY A 19 0.16 0.75 -12.89
CA GLY A 19 -0.49 2.02 -12.57
C GLY A 19 -1.61 2.40 -13.55
N LEU A 20 -2.21 3.56 -13.28
CA LEU A 20 -3.27 4.13 -14.11
C LEU A 20 -2.70 4.61 -15.44
N ARG A 21 -3.35 4.24 -16.55
CA ARG A 21 -2.90 4.59 -17.91
C ARG A 21 -3.80 5.60 -18.61
N ALA A 22 -5.09 5.59 -18.26
CA ALA A 22 -6.10 6.48 -18.79
C ALA A 22 -7.32 6.48 -17.85
N TYR A 23 -8.01 7.61 -17.79
CA TYR A 23 -9.32 7.74 -17.14
C TYR A 23 -10.20 8.70 -17.95
N ASN A 24 -11.53 8.66 -17.73
CA ASN A 24 -12.45 9.64 -18.31
C ASN A 24 -12.79 10.70 -17.25
N PRO A 25 -12.38 11.97 -17.42
CA PRO A 25 -12.60 13.04 -16.44
C PRO A 25 -14.08 13.30 -16.11
N ASP A 26 -15.00 13.02 -17.04
CA ASP A 26 -16.44 13.25 -16.86
C ASP A 26 -17.13 12.12 -16.10
N LYS A 27 -16.50 10.94 -16.03
CA LYS A 27 -17.07 9.72 -15.41
C LYS A 27 -16.35 9.28 -14.15
N VAL A 28 -15.13 9.76 -13.93
CA VAL A 28 -14.32 9.38 -12.78
C VAL A 28 -14.91 9.95 -11.49
N PHE A 29 -14.85 9.17 -10.41
CA PHE A 29 -15.14 9.71 -9.09
C PHE A 29 -14.07 10.74 -8.73
N LYS A 30 -14.51 11.98 -8.45
CA LYS A 30 -13.60 13.05 -8.02
C LYS A 30 -13.11 12.75 -6.61
N GLY A 31 -11.84 12.45 -6.46
CA GLY A 31 -11.25 12.16 -5.15
C GLY A 31 -9.87 11.56 -5.25
N TYR A 32 -9.48 10.90 -4.17
CA TYR A 32 -8.18 10.29 -4.00
C TYR A 32 -8.31 8.78 -3.79
N THR A 33 -7.26 8.04 -4.14
CA THR A 33 -7.15 6.62 -3.81
C THR A 33 -6.18 6.47 -2.63
N LEU A 34 -6.69 6.02 -1.49
CA LEU A 34 -5.88 5.63 -0.35
C LEU A 34 -5.59 4.13 -0.44
N PHE A 35 -4.33 3.72 -0.30
CA PHE A 35 -4.00 2.29 -0.20
C PHE A 35 -2.80 2.01 0.70
N THR A 36 -2.80 0.81 1.28
CA THR A 36 -1.74 0.26 2.12
C THR A 36 -1.13 -0.96 1.42
N PRO A 37 0.15 -0.96 1.02
CA PRO A 37 0.75 -2.12 0.37
C PRO A 37 0.75 -3.33 1.31
N LEU A 38 0.19 -4.47 0.86
CA LEU A 38 0.11 -5.71 1.64
C LEU A 38 1.45 -6.14 2.26
N THR A 39 2.54 -5.95 1.51
CA THR A 39 3.91 -6.31 1.89
C THR A 39 4.79 -5.08 2.19
N GLY A 40 4.18 -3.94 2.50
CA GLY A 40 4.89 -2.72 2.88
C GLY A 40 5.42 -2.78 4.31
N ASN A 41 6.28 -1.81 4.64
CA ASN A 41 6.90 -1.63 5.96
C ASN A 41 6.21 -0.56 6.81
N GLY A 42 5.05 -0.07 6.38
CA GLY A 42 4.27 0.95 7.10
C GLY A 42 3.92 2.16 6.24
N GLU A 43 4.23 2.11 4.95
CA GLU A 43 3.87 3.14 4.00
C GLU A 43 2.36 3.09 3.72
N VAL A 44 1.73 4.27 3.70
CA VAL A 44 0.36 4.45 3.23
C VAL A 44 0.37 5.58 2.22
N TYR A 45 -0.23 5.35 1.06
CA TYR A 45 -0.19 6.30 -0.05
C TYR A 45 -1.57 6.86 -0.33
N LEU A 46 -1.62 8.17 -0.56
CA LEU A 46 -2.77 8.86 -1.13
C LEU A 46 -2.41 9.30 -2.55
N LEU A 47 -3.15 8.79 -3.53
CA LEU A 47 -2.95 9.12 -4.94
C LEU A 47 -4.04 10.06 -5.45
N ASN A 48 -3.69 11.04 -6.28
CA ASN A 48 -4.66 11.76 -7.10
C ASN A 48 -5.11 10.94 -8.32
N LEU A 49 -5.97 11.54 -9.15
CA LEU A 49 -6.50 10.89 -10.37
C LEU A 49 -5.46 10.72 -11.46
N GLU A 50 -4.35 11.45 -11.40
CA GLU A 50 -3.21 11.34 -12.31
C GLU A 50 -2.28 10.18 -11.90
N GLY A 51 -2.53 9.55 -10.76
CA GLY A 51 -1.70 8.47 -10.21
C GLY A 51 -0.47 8.98 -9.46
N GLU A 52 -0.40 10.28 -9.14
CA GLU A 52 0.68 10.91 -8.40
C GLU A 52 0.43 10.75 -6.89
N VAL A 53 1.50 10.45 -6.15
CA VAL A 53 1.45 10.43 -4.68
C VAL A 53 1.37 11.88 -4.18
N VAL A 54 0.20 12.26 -3.66
CA VAL A 54 -0.03 13.60 -3.10
C VAL A 54 0.21 13.65 -1.60
N HIS A 55 0.19 12.50 -0.92
CA HIS A 55 0.55 12.38 0.48
C HIS A 55 1.01 10.95 0.79
N GLN A 56 1.92 10.82 1.77
CA GLN A 56 2.43 9.54 2.23
C GLN A 56 2.63 9.57 3.75
N TRP A 57 2.06 8.59 4.44
CA TRP A 57 2.39 8.29 5.83
C TRP A 57 3.49 7.24 5.88
N ASN A 58 4.38 7.37 6.87
CA ASN A 58 5.38 6.36 7.22
C ASN A 58 5.15 5.95 8.66
N LEU A 59 4.56 4.77 8.85
CA LEU A 59 4.10 4.29 10.15
C LEU A 59 5.05 3.24 10.72
N PRO A 60 5.12 3.09 12.06
CA PRO A 60 6.09 2.20 12.70
C PRO A 60 5.74 0.70 12.60
N TYR A 61 4.62 0.34 11.96
CA TYR A 61 4.14 -1.04 11.86
C TYR A 61 3.85 -1.40 10.41
N SER A 62 4.13 -2.64 10.01
CA SER A 62 3.69 -3.15 8.70
C SER A 62 2.14 -3.19 8.61
N PRO A 63 1.55 -3.06 7.41
CA PRO A 63 0.10 -2.95 7.26
C PRO A 63 -0.69 -4.17 7.73
N GLY A 64 -1.63 -3.94 8.63
CA GLY A 64 -2.69 -4.86 9.08
C GLY A 64 -3.92 -4.83 8.18
N LEU A 65 -3.72 -4.64 6.87
CA LEU A 65 -4.71 -4.72 5.80
C LEU A 65 -5.86 -3.71 5.81
N TYR A 66 -5.81 -2.70 6.68
CA TYR A 66 -6.90 -1.72 6.77
C TYR A 66 -6.41 -0.33 7.16
N ALA A 67 -6.87 0.68 6.41
CA ALA A 67 -6.70 2.09 6.73
C ALA A 67 -7.78 2.92 6.03
N TYR A 68 -8.19 4.03 6.63
CA TYR A 68 -9.13 4.99 6.03
C TYR A 68 -8.95 6.38 6.63
N LEU A 69 -9.43 7.41 5.92
CA LEU A 69 -9.41 8.77 6.43
C LEU A 69 -10.60 9.01 7.36
N LEU A 70 -10.31 9.56 8.53
CA LEU A 70 -11.28 10.04 9.49
C LEU A 70 -11.87 11.39 9.05
N PRO A 71 -13.04 11.80 9.58
CA PRO A 71 -13.65 13.09 9.22
C PRO A 71 -12.79 14.33 9.52
N ASN A 72 -11.84 14.23 10.45
CA ASN A 72 -10.87 15.29 10.76
C ASN A 72 -9.68 15.35 9.79
N GLY A 73 -9.58 14.42 8.82
CA GLY A 73 -8.47 14.32 7.88
C GLY A 73 -7.32 13.42 8.34
N ASN A 74 -7.39 12.87 9.56
CA ASN A 74 -6.36 11.97 10.07
C ASN A 74 -6.53 10.57 9.48
N LEU A 75 -5.43 9.82 9.48
CA LEU A 75 -5.41 8.44 9.04
C LEU A 75 -5.74 7.52 10.22
N PHE A 76 -6.84 6.77 10.12
CA PHE A 76 -7.00 5.55 10.89
C PHE A 76 -6.17 4.44 10.25
N TYR A 77 -5.38 3.73 11.04
CA TYR A 77 -4.49 2.68 10.53
C TYR A 77 -4.50 1.43 11.41
N ASN A 78 -4.57 0.26 10.78
CA ASN A 78 -4.30 -1.03 11.40
C ASN A 78 -2.89 -1.51 11.06
N GLY A 79 -2.12 -1.85 12.09
CA GLY A 79 -0.76 -2.36 11.98
C GLY A 79 -0.60 -3.78 12.53
N LYS A 80 0.47 -4.46 12.12
CA LYS A 80 0.86 -5.78 12.62
C LYS A 80 1.65 -5.66 13.92
N THR A 81 1.25 -6.42 14.95
CA THR A 81 2.08 -6.63 16.14
C THR A 81 3.28 -7.51 15.81
N LEU A 82 4.37 -7.38 16.56
CA LEU A 82 5.61 -8.13 16.31
C LEU A 82 5.53 -9.57 16.87
N ASP A 83 4.91 -9.78 18.03
CA ASP A 83 5.20 -10.96 18.87
C ASP A 83 4.03 -11.92 19.11
N ILE A 84 3.76 -12.81 18.14
CA ILE A 84 2.94 -14.01 18.38
C ILE A 84 3.47 -15.15 17.49
N PRO A 85 3.64 -16.39 17.99
CA PRO A 85 3.96 -17.53 17.13
C PRO A 85 2.94 -17.69 16.01
N ALA A 86 3.43 -18.08 14.83
CA ALA A 86 2.58 -18.25 13.66
C ALA A 86 1.55 -19.37 13.91
N HIS A 87 0.26 -19.05 13.74
CA HIS A 87 -0.81 -20.05 13.88
C HIS A 87 -0.95 -20.95 12.64
N PHE A 88 -0.52 -20.47 11.45
CA PHE A 88 -0.55 -21.22 10.20
C PHE A 88 0.44 -20.62 9.16
N PRO A 89 0.77 -21.33 8.06
CA PRO A 89 1.61 -20.78 6.99
C PRO A 89 1.02 -19.49 6.40
N LEU A 90 1.81 -18.42 6.27
CA LEU A 90 1.37 -17.07 5.87
C LEU A 90 0.70 -16.23 6.99
N TRP A 91 0.74 -16.63 8.26
CA TRP A 91 0.22 -15.84 9.38
C TRP A 91 0.67 -14.37 9.36
N ALA A 92 1.95 -14.12 9.06
CA ALA A 92 2.51 -12.77 8.98
C ALA A 92 1.86 -11.88 7.90
N ALA A 93 1.24 -12.46 6.87
CA ALA A 93 0.52 -11.71 5.84
C ALA A 93 -0.85 -11.23 6.32
N PHE A 94 -1.53 -12.01 7.16
CA PHE A 94 -2.95 -11.83 7.51
C PHE A 94 -3.22 -11.38 8.95
N LYS A 95 -2.17 -11.20 9.76
CA LYS A 95 -2.32 -10.69 11.12
C LYS A 95 -2.51 -9.17 11.16
N GLY A 96 -3.10 -8.68 12.24
CA GLY A 96 -3.11 -7.28 12.68
C GLY A 96 -2.75 -7.22 14.17
N GLY A 97 -3.15 -6.15 14.86
CA GLY A 97 -3.07 -6.09 16.33
C GLY A 97 -2.66 -4.74 16.91
N VAL A 98 -2.37 -3.75 16.06
CA VAL A 98 -2.20 -2.35 16.47
C VAL A 98 -3.25 -1.51 15.76
N VAL A 99 -3.81 -0.54 16.48
CA VAL A 99 -4.66 0.52 15.92
C VAL A 99 -4.04 1.85 16.32
N LEU A 100 -3.89 2.75 15.35
CA LEU A 100 -3.41 4.12 15.60
C LEU A 100 -4.16 5.11 14.72
N GLU A 101 -4.18 6.36 15.18
CA GLU A 101 -4.55 7.54 14.41
C GLU A 101 -3.27 8.33 14.11
N ALA A 102 -3.07 8.77 12.86
CA ALA A 102 -1.92 9.56 12.46
C ALA A 102 -2.36 10.86 11.78
N ASP A 103 -1.75 11.98 12.18
CA ASP A 103 -1.96 13.27 11.52
C ASP A 103 -1.42 13.27 10.08
N PRO A 104 -1.95 14.13 9.19
CA PRO A 104 -1.48 14.31 7.82
C PRO A 104 -0.28 15.26 7.70
N SER A 105 0.37 15.64 8.81
CA SER A 105 1.46 16.63 8.85
C SER A 105 2.85 16.01 8.72
#